data_AF-A0A1S3HXA1-F1
#
_entry.id   AF-A0A1S3HXA1-F1
#
_cell.length_a   1.000
_cell.length_b   1.000
_cell.length_c   1.000
_cell.angle_alpha   90.00
_cell.angle_beta   90.00
_cell.angle_gamma   90.00
#
_symmetry.space_group_name_H-M   'P 1'
#
loop_
_entity.id
_entity.type
_entity.pdbx_description
1 polymer ?
#
loop_
_entity_poly.entity_id
_entity_poly.type
_entity_poly.pdbx_seq_one_letter_code
_entity_poly.pdbx_strand_id
1 'polypeptide(L)'
;MVNRDEPISKKYSETTGKQPRLNVLIMVNDGVSLSSAARYIPKTLQYLSNEMNGTIFTGFHALGENSLPNIFPVLTGLPHSEASIDAPFIWKHFSEQGYKTFYLEDTITATISYIGDGFAKPPTDYYTHPFWVAMENSSLYWDSQTFCLGDMPIHRIAIQYLANYVEKHRYQSYFALYFLNAISHHSDTVIQLGDEDYRDFLIDQKRIGHFNNTIMLFMSDHGSRFGRIRSTPIGHLEARNPMLIMVLPPWLRKQYPHIAAAVNSNADRLVTPYDIHATLLDILHSRLPTVTESTDGKKHEGGSGKGLSLFRNLPIRRTCASAGIPEDTCTLCTPLEPTFLDVNSQKAHLIASAVLARINDIINATSECNFLHISKIIYIAIISGNRPCFTYSVIIKTVPGRGIFEASVRETTATASVSTESQYSVITPVIRLSLYDSNCCCTDDNSMNKYCHCKMTTKPMRRKDIPNGH
;
A
#
# COMPACT_ATOMS: atom_id res chain seq x y z
N MET A 1 14.75 36.35 27.65
CA MET A 1 14.49 36.14 26.21
C MET A 1 15.33 34.97 25.76
N VAL A 2 14.75 33.77 25.68
CA VAL A 2 15.42 32.61 25.10
C VAL A 2 15.27 32.74 23.59
N ASN A 3 16.39 32.86 22.87
CA ASN A 3 16.42 32.89 21.42
C ASN A 3 15.77 31.59 20.90
N ARG A 4 14.55 31.67 20.37
CA ARG A 4 13.74 30.50 19.96
C ARG A 4 14.06 29.99 18.56
N ASP A 5 15.02 30.61 17.88
CA ASP A 5 15.37 30.31 16.47
C ASP A 5 16.78 29.75 16.30
N GLU A 6 17.33 29.06 17.30
CA GLU A 6 18.56 28.30 17.07
C GLU A 6 18.21 27.01 16.31
N PRO A 7 18.72 26.79 15.08
CA PRO A 7 18.34 25.64 14.28
C PRO A 7 18.64 24.35 15.05
N ILE A 8 17.69 23.42 15.12
CA ILE A 8 17.87 22.11 15.76
C ILE A 8 19.15 21.43 15.25
N SER A 9 19.52 21.64 13.98
CA SER A 9 20.78 21.18 13.38
C SER A 9 22.03 21.78 14.03
N LYS A 10 22.02 23.06 14.39
CA LYS A 10 23.11 23.75 15.06
C LYS A 10 23.28 23.21 16.48
N LYS A 11 22.17 23.12 17.24
CA LYS A 11 22.19 22.54 18.58
C LYS A 11 22.56 21.06 18.58
N TYR A 12 22.10 20.26 17.61
CA TYR A 12 22.52 18.87 17.43
C TYR A 12 24.02 18.77 17.21
N SER A 13 24.56 19.60 16.32
CA SER A 13 25.99 19.63 16.02
C SER A 13 26.81 20.07 17.23
N GLU A 14 26.34 21.07 17.98
CA GLU A 14 26.94 21.53 19.24
C GLU A 14 26.90 20.47 20.35
N THR A 15 25.82 19.69 20.42
CA THR A 15 25.63 18.67 21.47
C THR A 15 26.38 17.36 21.16
N THR A 16 26.50 16.99 19.88
CA THR A 16 27.03 15.69 19.45
C THR A 16 28.39 15.75 18.76
N GLY A 17 28.86 16.93 18.34
CA GLY A 17 30.07 17.11 17.53
C GLY A 17 29.99 16.52 16.12
N LYS A 18 28.79 16.14 15.64
CA LYS A 18 28.57 15.48 14.34
C LYS A 18 27.47 16.19 13.54
N GLN A 19 27.53 16.05 12.21
CA GLN A 19 26.45 16.49 11.32
C GLN A 19 25.14 15.74 11.68
N PRO A 20 23.97 16.41 11.63
CA PRO A 20 22.69 15.76 11.90
C PRO A 20 22.41 14.67 10.88
N ARG A 21 22.20 13.44 11.34
CA ARG A 21 21.70 12.37 10.47
C ARG A 21 20.25 12.64 10.09
N LEU A 22 19.85 12.17 8.92
CA LEU A 22 18.48 12.25 8.42
C LEU A 22 17.59 11.29 9.22
N ASN A 23 16.56 11.82 9.86
CA ASN A 23 15.46 11.02 10.39
C ASN A 23 14.56 10.53 9.26
N VAL A 24 13.89 9.40 9.48
CA VAL A 24 12.92 8.83 8.54
C VAL A 24 11.57 8.75 9.23
N LEU A 25 10.55 9.34 8.60
CA LEU A 25 9.15 9.18 8.99
C LEU A 25 8.35 8.67 7.78
N ILE A 26 7.75 7.50 7.90
CA ILE A 26 6.86 6.92 6.89
C ILE A 26 5.46 6.87 7.50
N MET A 27 4.53 7.64 6.94
CA MET A 27 3.12 7.64 7.31
C MET A 27 2.32 6.95 6.21
N VAL A 28 1.96 5.69 6.44
CA VAL A 28 1.14 4.86 5.56
C VAL A 28 -0.33 4.98 5.96
N ASN A 29 -1.18 5.28 4.99
CA ASN A 29 -2.64 5.24 5.12
C ASN A 29 -3.15 4.11 4.24
N ASP A 30 -3.63 3.01 4.82
CA ASP A 30 -4.01 1.81 4.07
C ASP A 30 -5.07 2.12 3.01
N GLY A 31 -4.81 1.76 1.75
CA GLY A 31 -5.82 1.73 0.70
C GLY A 31 -6.20 3.07 0.06
N VAL A 32 -5.38 4.11 0.23
CA VAL A 32 -5.65 5.46 -0.32
C VAL A 32 -4.91 5.70 -1.64
N SER A 33 -5.65 5.73 -2.76
CA SER A 33 -5.10 6.16 -4.06
C SER A 33 -4.78 7.65 -4.08
N LEU A 34 -3.88 8.08 -4.98
CA LEU A 34 -3.56 9.51 -5.11
C LEU A 34 -4.80 10.35 -5.45
N SER A 35 -5.69 9.85 -6.31
CA SER A 35 -6.94 10.52 -6.64
C SER A 35 -7.97 10.48 -5.50
N SER A 36 -8.04 9.41 -4.72
CA SER A 36 -8.87 9.39 -3.48
C SER A 36 -8.35 10.40 -2.47
N ALA A 37 -7.03 10.53 -2.31
CA ALA A 37 -6.47 11.54 -1.45
C ALA A 37 -6.86 12.96 -1.90
N ALA A 38 -6.82 13.23 -3.21
CA ALA A 38 -7.26 14.51 -3.79
C ALA A 38 -8.74 14.82 -3.51
N ARG A 39 -9.59 13.78 -3.40
CA ARG A 39 -11.02 13.93 -3.08
C ARG A 39 -11.27 14.09 -1.59
N TYR A 40 -10.59 13.32 -0.74
CA TYR A 40 -10.99 13.11 0.64
C TYR A 40 -10.07 13.75 1.68
N ILE A 41 -8.81 14.02 1.36
CA ILE A 41 -7.88 14.76 2.24
C ILE A 41 -7.23 15.99 1.55
N PRO A 42 -8.04 16.87 0.92
CA PRO A 42 -7.52 17.98 0.13
C PRO A 42 -6.71 18.99 0.96
N LYS A 43 -7.07 19.24 2.23
CA LYS A 43 -6.37 20.21 3.06
C LYS A 43 -4.97 19.72 3.42
N THR A 44 -4.84 18.43 3.74
CA THR A 44 -3.56 17.77 4.02
C THR A 44 -2.68 17.77 2.79
N LEU A 45 -3.22 17.38 1.62
CA LEU A 45 -2.47 17.39 0.37
C LEU A 45 -1.99 18.79 -0.02
N GLN A 46 -2.84 19.80 0.11
CA GLN A 46 -2.48 21.18 -0.17
C GLN A 46 -1.36 21.66 0.76
N TYR A 47 -1.44 21.34 2.06
CA TYR A 47 -0.39 21.70 3.01
C TYR A 47 0.94 21.00 2.71
N LEU A 48 0.90 19.68 2.46
CA LEU A 48 2.10 18.91 2.09
C LEU A 48 2.77 19.48 0.83
N SER A 49 2.00 19.74 -0.22
CA SER A 49 2.54 20.21 -1.51
C SER A 49 3.01 21.67 -1.45
N ASN A 50 2.15 22.58 -1.01
CA ASN A 50 2.41 24.03 -1.10
C ASN A 50 3.26 24.55 0.06
N GLU A 51 3.00 24.08 1.29
CA GLU A 51 3.65 24.62 2.48
C GLU A 51 4.91 23.83 2.84
N MET A 52 4.95 22.52 2.59
CA MET A 52 6.11 21.69 2.91
C MET A 52 7.03 21.41 1.71
N ASN A 53 6.73 21.97 0.54
CA ASN A 53 7.40 21.63 -0.74
C ASN A 53 7.44 20.10 -0.94
N GLY A 54 6.35 19.40 -0.65
CA GLY A 54 6.25 17.96 -0.85
C GLY A 54 6.17 17.61 -2.33
N THR A 55 6.98 16.65 -2.77
CA THR A 55 6.94 16.13 -4.13
C THR A 55 5.89 15.03 -4.22
N ILE A 56 4.83 15.24 -5.01
CA ILE A 56 3.78 14.26 -5.27
C ILE A 56 4.25 13.33 -6.39
N PHE A 57 4.27 12.03 -6.16
CA PHE A 57 4.67 11.02 -7.15
C PHE A 57 3.45 10.47 -7.88
N THR A 58 3.11 11.12 -9.00
CA THR A 58 2.01 10.69 -9.89
C THR A 58 2.30 9.32 -10.51
N GLY A 59 3.57 8.98 -10.73
CA GLY A 59 4.01 7.70 -11.29
C GLY A 59 4.25 6.58 -10.26
N PHE A 60 3.87 6.76 -8.99
CA PHE A 60 3.99 5.70 -7.99
C PHE A 60 3.01 4.55 -8.27
N HIS A 61 3.50 3.31 -8.22
CA HIS A 61 2.75 2.14 -8.62
C HIS A 61 2.87 1.00 -7.60
N ALA A 62 1.74 0.44 -7.20
CA ALA A 62 1.66 -0.71 -6.31
C ALA A 62 2.22 -1.99 -6.99
N LEU A 63 2.75 -2.92 -6.20
CA LEU A 63 3.23 -4.23 -6.64
C LEU A 63 2.17 -5.33 -6.51
N GLY A 64 1.15 -5.14 -5.66
CA GLY A 64 0.07 -6.11 -5.47
C GLY A 64 -1.23 -5.50 -4.96
N GLU A 65 -2.23 -6.36 -4.73
CA GLU A 65 -3.61 -5.98 -4.43
C GLU A 65 -3.82 -5.45 -3.00
N ASN A 66 -3.03 -5.90 -2.02
CA ASN A 66 -3.21 -5.63 -0.60
C ASN A 66 -1.91 -5.19 0.08
N SER A 67 -1.94 -4.99 1.39
CA SER A 67 -0.88 -4.29 2.12
C SER A 67 0.47 -4.99 2.08
N LEU A 68 0.49 -6.31 2.31
CA LEU A 68 1.74 -7.07 2.49
C LEU A 68 2.66 -7.08 1.24
N PRO A 69 2.17 -7.32 0.00
CA PRO A 69 2.98 -7.22 -1.21
C PRO A 69 3.54 -5.84 -1.52
N ASN A 70 2.98 -4.79 -0.93
CA ASN A 70 3.41 -3.42 -1.16
C ASN A 70 4.36 -2.92 -0.08
N ILE A 71 4.07 -3.22 1.20
CA ILE A 71 4.86 -2.74 2.33
C ILE A 71 6.07 -3.63 2.61
N PHE A 72 5.98 -4.95 2.39
CA PHE A 72 7.14 -5.82 2.59
C PHE A 72 8.34 -5.40 1.72
N PRO A 73 8.19 -5.11 0.42
CA PRO A 73 9.27 -4.57 -0.40
C PRO A 73 9.83 -3.21 0.07
N VAL A 74 9.01 -2.31 0.62
CA VAL A 74 9.51 -1.05 1.21
C VAL A 74 10.48 -1.36 2.36
N LEU A 75 10.11 -2.34 3.19
CA LEU A 75 10.82 -2.62 4.42
C LEU A 75 11.99 -3.58 4.25
N THR A 76 12.02 -4.44 3.24
CA THR A 76 13.06 -5.48 3.09
C THR A 76 13.79 -5.45 1.75
N GLY A 77 13.23 -4.76 0.75
CA GLY A 77 13.72 -4.82 -0.63
C GLY A 77 13.44 -6.15 -1.34
N LEU A 78 12.75 -7.09 -0.68
CA LEU A 78 12.44 -8.43 -1.18
C LEU A 78 11.00 -8.52 -1.71
N PRO A 79 10.71 -9.41 -2.68
CA PRO A 79 9.34 -9.67 -3.11
C PRO A 79 8.49 -10.34 -2.03
N HIS A 80 7.17 -10.15 -2.13
CA HIS A 80 6.18 -10.78 -1.26
C HIS A 80 6.31 -12.31 -1.15
N SER A 81 6.74 -12.98 -2.21
CA SER A 81 6.96 -14.43 -2.23
C SER A 81 8.03 -14.89 -1.24
N GLU A 82 8.87 -13.98 -0.75
CA GLU A 82 9.91 -14.21 0.25
C GLU A 82 9.50 -13.66 1.63
N ALA A 83 8.21 -13.37 1.84
CA ALA A 83 7.69 -12.86 3.10
C ALA A 83 8.00 -13.83 4.25
N SER A 84 8.80 -13.35 5.20
CA SER A 84 9.16 -14.06 6.42
C SER A 84 9.30 -13.06 7.56
N ILE A 85 8.95 -13.48 8.77
CA ILE A 85 9.09 -12.65 9.98
C ILE A 85 10.57 -12.42 10.32
N ASP A 86 11.44 -13.31 9.85
CA ASP A 86 12.89 -13.26 10.03
C ASP A 86 13.60 -12.43 8.95
N ALA A 87 12.87 -11.88 7.99
CA ALA A 87 13.42 -11.07 6.92
C ALA A 87 14.24 -9.87 7.45
N PRO A 88 15.18 -9.35 6.63
CA PRO A 88 16.03 -8.21 6.98
C PRO A 88 15.24 -6.90 6.89
N PHE A 89 14.28 -6.71 7.79
CA PHE A 89 13.52 -5.46 7.88
C PHE A 89 14.45 -4.27 8.16
N ILE A 90 14.28 -3.19 7.40
CA ILE A 90 15.15 -2.02 7.39
C ILE A 90 15.23 -1.33 8.76
N TRP A 91 14.17 -1.39 9.57
CA TRP A 91 14.21 -0.86 10.94
C TRP A 91 15.25 -1.59 11.81
N LYS A 92 15.52 -2.89 11.59
CA LYS A 92 16.57 -3.62 12.31
C LYS A 92 17.92 -2.98 12.01
N HIS A 93 18.17 -2.67 10.75
CA HIS A 93 19.39 -1.99 10.31
C HIS A 93 19.50 -0.55 10.82
N PHE A 94 18.40 0.21 10.85
CA PHE A 94 18.38 1.51 11.50
C PHE A 94 18.72 1.42 12.98
N SER A 95 18.14 0.45 13.70
CA SER A 95 18.45 0.18 15.11
C SER A 95 19.93 -0.16 15.30
N GLU A 96 20.51 -1.00 14.45
CA GLU A 96 21.95 -1.35 14.47
C GLU A 96 22.85 -0.13 14.27
N GLN A 97 22.39 0.87 13.52
CA GLN A 97 23.09 2.16 13.33
C GLN A 97 22.83 3.17 14.46
N GLY A 98 22.10 2.78 15.51
CA GLY A 98 21.83 3.61 16.69
C GLY A 98 20.63 4.54 16.56
N TYR A 99 19.76 4.34 15.57
CA TYR A 99 18.48 5.04 15.49
C TYR A 99 17.50 4.46 16.50
N LYS A 100 16.65 5.31 17.07
CA LYS A 100 15.44 4.84 17.73
C LYS A 100 14.41 4.44 16.70
N THR A 101 13.72 3.34 16.95
CA THR A 101 12.79 2.74 15.98
C THR A 101 11.37 2.72 16.52
N PHE A 102 10.42 3.03 15.65
CA PHE A 102 9.00 3.11 15.95
C PHE A 102 8.21 2.40 14.87
N TYR A 103 7.29 1.54 15.30
CA TYR A 103 6.28 0.92 14.45
C TYR A 103 4.94 1.02 15.16
N LEU A 104 4.06 1.84 14.59
CA LEU A 104 2.66 1.92 14.97
C LEU A 104 1.81 1.27 13.90
N GLU A 105 0.93 0.39 14.36
CA GLU A 105 -0.29 0.02 13.66
C GLU A 105 -1.46 0.16 14.63
N ASP A 106 -2.63 0.57 14.13
CA ASP A 106 -3.83 0.94 14.90
C ASP A 106 -4.88 -0.17 15.00
N THR A 107 -4.49 -1.40 14.69
CA THR A 107 -5.34 -2.60 14.68
C THR A 107 -4.56 -3.82 15.16
N ILE A 108 -5.31 -4.86 15.55
CA ILE A 108 -4.78 -6.14 16.03
C ILE A 108 -4.45 -7.08 14.89
N THR A 109 -5.24 -7.02 13.80
CA THR A 109 -4.89 -7.64 12.53
C THR A 109 -3.92 -6.72 11.80
N ALA A 110 -2.71 -6.63 12.34
CA ALA A 110 -1.62 -5.85 11.77
C ALA A 110 -1.15 -6.48 10.44
N THR A 111 -0.77 -5.65 9.49
CA THR A 111 -0.32 -6.01 8.13
C THR A 111 0.76 -7.10 8.14
N ILE A 112 1.67 -7.04 9.11
CA ILE A 112 2.80 -7.97 9.23
C ILE A 112 2.46 -9.20 10.08
N SER A 113 1.40 -9.15 10.88
CA SER A 113 0.88 -10.31 11.61
C SER A 113 0.27 -11.36 10.69
N TYR A 114 0.06 -11.06 9.40
CA TYR A 114 -0.28 -12.05 8.38
C TYR A 114 0.90 -12.92 7.94
N ILE A 115 2.13 -12.59 8.34
CA ILE A 115 3.31 -13.43 8.11
C ILE A 115 3.45 -14.43 9.27
N GLY A 116 2.91 -15.65 9.06
CA GLY A 116 2.94 -16.70 10.08
C GLY A 116 2.21 -16.28 11.36
N ASP A 117 2.83 -16.52 12.52
CA ASP A 117 2.28 -16.17 13.84
C ASP A 117 2.59 -14.73 14.28
N GLY A 118 3.18 -13.91 13.38
CA GLY A 118 3.64 -12.56 13.70
C GLY A 118 4.93 -12.53 14.55
N PHE A 119 5.26 -11.37 15.11
CA PHE A 119 6.51 -11.18 15.86
C PHE A 119 6.42 -11.69 17.30
N ALA A 120 7.28 -12.65 17.67
CA ALA A 120 7.37 -13.16 19.04
C ALA A 120 7.96 -12.14 20.05
N LYS A 121 8.74 -11.17 19.56
CA LYS A 121 9.32 -10.07 20.34
C LYS A 121 9.05 -8.75 19.60
N PRO A 122 8.90 -7.61 20.30
CA PRO A 122 8.71 -6.32 19.65
C PRO A 122 9.79 -6.07 18.57
N PRO A 123 9.41 -5.79 17.32
CA PRO A 123 10.37 -5.62 16.21
C PRO A 123 11.09 -4.26 16.23
N THR A 124 10.63 -3.31 17.05
CA THR A 124 11.11 -1.94 17.19
C THR A 124 11.14 -1.50 18.66
N ASP A 125 11.88 -0.44 18.99
CA ASP A 125 11.94 0.11 20.36
C ASP A 125 10.55 0.54 20.88
N TYR A 126 9.72 1.09 19.99
CA TYR A 126 8.33 1.46 20.25
C TYR A 126 7.42 0.68 19.30
N TYR A 127 6.56 -0.16 19.87
CA TYR A 127 5.67 -1.05 19.14
C TYR A 127 4.27 -1.03 19.77
N THR A 128 3.25 -0.60 19.03
CA THR A 128 1.91 -0.35 19.59
C THR A 128 0.99 -1.56 19.62
N HIS A 129 1.31 -2.64 18.90
CA HIS A 129 0.42 -3.79 18.79
C HIS A 129 0.00 -4.39 20.15
N PRO A 130 0.87 -4.55 21.16
CA PRO A 130 0.46 -5.03 22.48
C PRO A 130 -0.59 -4.14 23.17
N PHE A 131 -0.55 -2.83 22.93
CA PHE A 131 -1.57 -1.92 23.44
C PHE A 131 -2.93 -2.22 22.80
N TRP A 132 -2.99 -2.38 21.48
CA TRP A 132 -4.24 -2.69 20.78
C TRP A 132 -4.81 -4.05 21.17
N VAL A 133 -3.96 -5.07 21.32
CA VAL A 133 -4.37 -6.39 21.85
C VAL A 133 -4.97 -6.26 23.26
N ALA A 134 -4.41 -5.42 24.12
CA ALA A 134 -4.98 -5.17 25.44
C ALA A 134 -6.31 -4.41 25.36
N MET A 135 -6.45 -3.46 24.44
CA MET A 135 -7.69 -2.69 24.25
C MET A 135 -8.85 -3.57 23.76
N GLU A 136 -8.66 -4.45 22.78
CA GLU A 136 -9.73 -5.38 22.36
C GLU A 136 -10.18 -6.33 23.46
N ASN A 137 -9.34 -6.61 24.46
CA ASN A 137 -9.74 -7.40 25.63
C ASN A 137 -10.43 -6.57 26.72
N SER A 138 -10.70 -5.27 26.48
CA SER A 138 -11.32 -4.35 27.44
C SER A 138 -12.75 -3.98 27.04
N SER A 139 -13.62 -3.71 28.03
CA SER A 139 -14.97 -3.19 27.75
C SER A 139 -14.93 -1.84 27.04
N LEU A 140 -13.91 -1.01 27.33
CA LEU A 140 -13.73 0.29 26.68
C LEU A 140 -13.77 0.18 25.15
N TYR A 141 -13.07 -0.81 24.58
CA TYR A 141 -13.05 -1.00 23.12
C TYR A 141 -14.42 -1.43 22.58
N TRP A 142 -15.09 -2.37 23.24
CA TRP A 142 -16.39 -2.88 22.80
C TRP A 142 -17.55 -1.91 23.01
N ASP A 143 -17.45 -1.02 24.01
CA ASP A 143 -18.42 0.03 24.30
C ASP A 143 -18.19 1.28 23.43
N SER A 144 -17.08 1.33 22.68
CA SER A 144 -16.73 2.47 21.82
C SER A 144 -17.53 2.48 20.52
N GLN A 145 -17.77 3.69 20.01
CA GLN A 145 -18.30 3.87 18.66
C GLN A 145 -17.27 3.47 17.60
N THR A 146 -17.75 3.12 16.40
CA THR A 146 -16.87 2.79 15.27
C THR A 146 -15.84 3.90 15.04
N PHE A 147 -14.57 3.50 14.88
CA PHE A 147 -13.40 4.38 14.71
C PHE A 147 -12.96 5.17 15.96
N CYS A 148 -13.54 4.90 17.13
CA CYS A 148 -13.15 5.50 18.40
C CYS A 148 -12.62 4.47 19.40
N LEU A 149 -11.81 4.94 20.35
CA LEU A 149 -11.49 4.26 21.60
C LEU A 149 -11.86 5.21 22.74
N GLY A 150 -12.92 4.85 23.47
CA GLY A 150 -13.62 5.76 24.36
C GLY A 150 -14.23 6.92 23.59
N ASP A 151 -13.93 8.14 24.04
CA ASP A 151 -14.35 9.40 23.44
C ASP A 151 -13.38 9.93 22.37
N MET A 152 -12.25 9.24 22.14
CA MET A 152 -11.21 9.69 21.22
C MET A 152 -11.21 8.89 19.90
N PRO A 153 -11.19 9.58 18.74
CA PRO A 153 -10.94 8.92 17.46
C PRO A 153 -9.58 8.22 17.43
N ILE A 154 -9.55 6.99 16.92
CA ILE A 154 -8.35 6.13 16.88
C ILE A 154 -7.20 6.80 16.12
N HIS A 155 -7.49 7.48 15.01
CA HIS A 155 -6.45 8.18 14.23
C HIS A 155 -5.82 9.32 15.02
N ARG A 156 -6.57 10.02 15.88
CA ARG A 156 -6.04 11.08 16.75
C ARG A 156 -5.15 10.50 17.84
N ILE A 157 -5.50 9.35 18.42
CA ILE A 157 -4.63 8.63 19.36
C ILE A 157 -3.31 8.27 18.68
N ALA A 158 -3.38 7.73 17.46
CA ALA A 158 -2.21 7.33 16.69
C ALA A 158 -1.30 8.53 16.36
N ILE A 159 -1.88 9.65 15.90
CA ILE A 159 -1.16 10.90 15.60
C ILE A 159 -0.51 11.47 16.88
N GLN A 160 -1.20 11.45 18.01
CA GLN A 160 -0.65 11.91 19.29
C GLN A 160 0.54 11.05 19.74
N TYR A 161 0.45 9.73 19.59
CA TYR A 161 1.55 8.83 19.94
C TYR A 161 2.78 9.07 19.06
N LEU A 162 2.57 9.30 17.76
CA LEU A 162 3.63 9.72 16.83
C LEU A 162 4.24 11.07 17.23
N ALA A 163 3.42 12.08 17.56
CA ALA A 163 3.90 13.39 18.00
C ALA A 163 4.79 13.29 19.25
N ASN A 164 4.35 12.51 20.24
CA ASN A 164 5.11 12.25 21.46
C ASN A 164 6.44 11.54 21.17
N TYR A 165 6.43 10.57 20.27
CA TYR A 165 7.64 9.88 19.84
C TYR A 165 8.64 10.84 19.18
N VAL A 166 8.18 11.67 18.24
CA VAL A 166 9.04 12.62 17.52
C VAL A 166 9.63 13.67 18.48
N GLU A 167 8.82 14.25 19.37
CA GLU A 167 9.31 15.22 20.37
C GLU A 167 10.33 14.58 21.32
N LYS A 168 10.05 13.38 21.83
CA LYS A 168 10.95 12.66 22.75
C LYS A 168 12.33 12.40 22.12
N HIS A 169 12.38 12.21 20.81
CA HIS A 169 13.61 11.93 20.07
C HIS A 169 14.08 13.11 19.23
N ARG A 170 13.69 14.35 19.54
CA ARG A 170 14.12 15.56 18.79
C ARG A 170 15.64 15.77 18.73
N TYR A 171 16.41 15.15 19.62
CA TYR A 171 17.88 15.19 19.66
C TYR A 171 18.53 13.83 19.39
N GLN A 172 17.76 12.81 19.00
CA GLN A 172 18.23 11.47 18.67
C GLN A 172 17.77 11.11 17.25
N SER A 173 18.60 10.37 16.52
CA SER A 173 18.19 9.94 15.18
C SER A 173 17.10 8.89 15.28
N TYR A 174 16.06 8.96 14.43
CA TYR A 174 14.94 8.04 14.49
C TYR A 174 14.47 7.52 13.13
N PHE A 175 13.89 6.33 13.16
CA PHE A 175 13.10 5.71 12.09
C PHE A 175 11.70 5.44 12.63
N ALA A 176 10.67 5.98 11.98
CA ALA A 176 9.28 5.78 12.36
C ALA A 176 8.46 5.27 11.18
N LEU A 177 7.82 4.13 11.38
CA LEU A 177 6.73 3.62 10.54
C LEU A 177 5.42 3.81 11.28
N TYR A 178 4.58 4.69 10.76
CA TYR A 178 3.20 4.89 11.16
C TYR A 178 2.31 4.23 10.10
N PHE A 179 1.45 3.31 10.49
CA PHE A 179 0.55 2.62 9.59
C PHE A 179 -0.87 2.72 10.15
N LEU A 180 -1.72 3.52 9.49
CA LEU A 180 -3.11 3.70 9.88
C LEU A 180 -4.03 2.89 8.96
N ASN A 181 -4.96 2.17 9.58
CA ASN A 181 -5.97 1.35 8.92
C ASN A 181 -7.39 1.81 9.25
N ALA A 182 -7.66 2.24 10.50
CA ALA A 182 -9.01 2.35 11.06
C ALA A 182 -9.93 3.20 10.18
N ILE A 183 -9.45 4.35 9.71
CA ILE A 183 -10.25 5.28 8.90
C ILE A 183 -9.96 5.21 7.40
N SER A 184 -9.11 4.29 6.93
CA SER A 184 -8.69 4.23 5.52
C SER A 184 -8.95 2.88 4.84
N HIS A 185 -8.82 1.76 5.55
CA HIS A 185 -8.78 0.41 4.95
C HIS A 185 -10.12 -0.05 4.34
N HIS A 186 -11.27 0.32 4.92
CA HIS A 186 -12.57 -0.25 4.54
C HIS A 186 -13.44 0.62 3.63
N SER A 187 -13.16 1.92 3.55
CA SER A 187 -13.97 2.86 2.78
C SER A 187 -13.15 4.09 2.40
N ASP A 188 -13.20 4.41 1.11
CA ASP A 188 -12.47 5.56 0.54
C ASP A 188 -12.86 6.88 1.19
N THR A 189 -14.09 6.99 1.71
CA THR A 189 -14.62 8.28 2.21
C THR A 189 -14.27 8.54 3.67
N VAL A 190 -13.97 7.52 4.48
CA VAL A 190 -13.84 7.69 5.94
C VAL A 190 -12.55 8.44 6.29
N ILE A 191 -11.53 8.38 5.44
CA ILE A 191 -10.24 9.06 5.63
C ILE A 191 -10.38 10.58 5.70
N GLN A 192 -11.48 11.15 5.18
CA GLN A 192 -11.78 12.58 5.28
C GLN A 192 -11.89 13.08 6.73
N LEU A 193 -12.21 12.18 7.68
CA LEU A 193 -12.22 12.50 9.11
C LEU A 193 -10.83 12.90 9.62
N GLY A 194 -9.76 12.44 8.96
CA GLY A 194 -8.39 12.77 9.31
C GLY A 194 -7.84 14.00 8.59
N ASP A 195 -8.55 14.63 7.65
CA ASP A 195 -7.97 15.69 6.81
C ASP A 195 -7.51 16.90 7.62
N GLU A 196 -8.33 17.39 8.55
CA GLU A 196 -7.94 18.52 9.40
C GLU A 196 -6.90 18.10 10.46
N ASP A 197 -7.08 16.93 11.07
CA ASP A 197 -6.17 16.43 12.10
C ASP A 197 -4.75 16.19 11.56
N TYR A 198 -4.61 15.66 10.34
CA TYR A 198 -3.32 15.50 9.68
C TYR A 198 -2.69 16.85 9.33
N ARG A 199 -3.45 17.77 8.72
CA ARG A 199 -2.96 19.12 8.44
C ARG A 199 -2.44 19.79 9.71
N ASP A 200 -3.22 19.76 10.79
CA ASP A 200 -2.89 20.46 12.03
C ASP A 200 -1.68 19.83 12.72
N PHE A 201 -1.58 18.49 12.72
CA PHE A 201 -0.36 17.80 13.12
C PHE A 201 0.86 18.27 12.31
N LEU A 202 0.77 18.32 10.99
CA LEU A 202 1.87 18.73 10.13
C LEU A 202 2.26 20.21 10.35
N ILE A 203 1.29 21.09 10.60
CA ILE A 203 1.52 22.49 10.98
C ILE A 203 2.32 22.57 12.28
N ASP A 204 1.87 21.86 13.31
CA ASP A 204 2.50 21.88 14.62
C ASP A 204 3.92 21.30 14.59
N GLN A 205 4.11 20.13 13.96
CA GLN A 205 5.42 19.51 13.85
C GLN A 205 6.41 20.36 13.03
N LYS A 206 5.95 21.03 11.96
CA LYS A 206 6.77 21.97 11.19
C LYS A 206 7.17 23.18 12.03
N ARG A 207 6.22 23.79 12.74
CA ARG A 207 6.45 24.97 13.60
C ARG A 207 7.46 24.69 14.71
N ILE A 208 7.44 23.49 15.29
CA ILE A 208 8.39 23.06 16.34
C ILE A 208 9.78 22.74 15.75
N GLY A 209 9.86 22.50 14.44
CA GLY A 209 11.09 22.22 13.71
C GLY A 209 11.41 20.73 13.56
N HIS A 210 10.47 19.83 13.84
CA HIS A 210 10.69 18.38 13.73
C HIS A 210 10.94 17.89 12.30
N PHE A 211 10.56 18.67 11.29
CA PHE A 211 10.86 18.37 9.89
C PHE A 211 12.19 18.98 9.40
N ASN A 212 12.96 19.64 10.26
CA ASN A 212 14.23 20.25 9.85
C ASN A 212 15.30 19.23 9.50
N ASN A 213 15.24 18.00 10.00
CA ASN A 213 16.19 16.93 9.68
C ASN A 213 15.49 15.61 9.34
N THR A 214 14.22 15.66 8.97
CA THR A 214 13.40 14.47 8.72
C THR A 214 13.00 14.40 7.25
N ILE A 215 13.29 13.28 6.61
CA ILE A 215 12.63 12.89 5.36
C ILE A 215 11.32 12.24 5.73
N MET A 216 10.23 12.78 5.20
CA MET A 216 8.89 12.25 5.42
C MET A 216 8.33 11.67 4.14
N LEU A 217 7.79 10.46 4.22
CA LEU A 217 6.96 9.83 3.20
C LEU A 217 5.53 9.80 3.72
N PHE A 218 4.63 10.57 3.11
CA PHE A 218 3.20 10.47 3.36
C PHE A 218 2.59 9.67 2.21
N MET A 219 2.23 8.42 2.47
CA MET A 219 1.96 7.45 1.42
C MET A 219 0.79 6.52 1.73
N SER A 220 0.44 5.73 0.74
CA SER A 220 -0.37 4.52 0.84
C SER A 220 0.41 3.35 0.24
N ASP A 221 0.01 2.15 0.60
CA ASP A 221 0.52 0.88 0.09
C ASP A 221 -0.17 0.46 -1.21
N HIS A 222 -1.49 0.61 -1.28
CA HIS A 222 -2.32 0.42 -2.48
C HIS A 222 -3.46 1.44 -2.53
N GLY A 223 -4.26 1.43 -3.59
CA GLY A 223 -5.53 2.17 -3.63
C GLY A 223 -6.69 1.33 -3.10
N SER A 224 -7.93 1.75 -3.33
CA SER A 224 -9.09 1.05 -2.77
C SER A 224 -9.17 -0.41 -3.21
N ARG A 225 -9.33 -1.33 -2.25
CA ARG A 225 -9.51 -2.76 -2.54
C ARG A 225 -10.97 -3.12 -2.84
N PHE A 226 -11.91 -2.34 -2.30
CA PHE A 226 -13.33 -2.65 -2.33
C PHE A 226 -14.18 -1.44 -2.74
N GLY A 227 -15.47 -1.66 -2.94
CA GLY A 227 -16.43 -0.58 -3.12
C GLY A 227 -16.76 -0.28 -4.58
N ARG A 228 -17.64 0.71 -4.77
CA ARG A 228 -18.28 0.98 -6.07
C ARG A 228 -17.29 1.50 -7.10
N ILE A 229 -16.40 2.41 -6.69
CA ILE A 229 -15.38 2.98 -7.58
C ILE A 229 -14.45 1.87 -8.07
N ARG A 230 -14.06 0.93 -7.20
CA ARG A 230 -13.20 -0.20 -7.54
C ARG A 230 -13.73 -1.10 -8.66
N SER A 231 -15.04 -1.11 -8.88
CA SER A 231 -15.71 -1.86 -9.96
C SER A 231 -15.83 -1.07 -11.27
N THR A 232 -15.03 -0.03 -11.47
CA THR A 232 -14.97 0.79 -12.70
C THR A 232 -13.57 0.74 -13.31
N PRO A 233 -13.39 1.02 -14.61
CA PRO A 233 -12.05 1.06 -15.21
C PRO A 233 -11.11 2.07 -14.57
N ILE A 234 -11.63 3.23 -14.15
CA ILE A 234 -10.80 4.20 -13.43
C ILE A 234 -10.40 3.66 -12.05
N GLY A 235 -11.31 3.03 -11.32
CA GLY A 235 -11.00 2.40 -10.04
C GLY A 235 -9.96 1.27 -10.13
N HIS A 236 -9.88 0.57 -11.27
CA HIS A 236 -8.81 -0.40 -11.53
C HIS A 236 -7.43 0.26 -11.55
N LEU A 237 -7.31 1.44 -12.17
CA LEU A 237 -6.08 2.23 -12.20
C LEU A 237 -5.79 2.84 -10.82
N GLU A 238 -6.80 3.43 -10.18
CA GLU A 238 -6.66 4.03 -8.84
C GLU A 238 -6.17 3.01 -7.80
N ALA A 239 -6.66 1.76 -7.85
CA ALA A 239 -6.24 0.69 -6.94
C ALA A 239 -4.72 0.40 -7.01
N ARG A 240 -4.07 0.73 -8.14
CA ARG A 240 -2.65 0.45 -8.41
C ARG A 240 -1.79 1.71 -8.43
N ASN A 241 -2.39 2.89 -8.22
CA ASN A 241 -1.73 4.19 -8.08
C ASN A 241 -1.97 4.77 -6.67
N PRO A 242 -1.38 4.16 -5.63
CA PRO A 242 -1.42 4.69 -4.27
C PRO A 242 -0.83 6.10 -4.19
N MET A 243 -1.28 6.86 -3.20
CA MET A 243 -0.70 8.15 -2.88
C MET A 243 0.77 8.00 -2.43
N LEU A 244 1.67 8.87 -2.90
CA LEU A 244 3.01 9.03 -2.36
C LEU A 244 3.44 10.49 -2.45
N ILE A 245 3.78 11.09 -1.31
CA ILE A 245 4.38 12.41 -1.20
C ILE A 245 5.67 12.31 -0.39
N MET A 246 6.78 12.81 -0.95
CA MET A 246 8.06 12.91 -0.25
C MET A 246 8.34 14.36 0.14
N VAL A 247 8.58 14.59 1.43
CA VAL A 247 9.09 15.88 1.94
C VAL A 247 10.56 15.71 2.31
N LEU A 248 11.40 16.55 1.70
CA LEU A 248 12.82 16.66 2.03
C LEU A 248 13.03 17.79 3.04
N PRO A 249 13.92 17.63 4.04
CA PRO A 249 14.24 18.69 4.97
C PRO A 249 14.88 19.89 4.24
N PRO A 250 14.64 21.14 4.70
CA PRO A 250 15.09 22.34 3.98
C PRO A 250 16.60 22.40 3.71
N TRP A 251 17.44 21.93 4.65
CA TRP A 251 18.89 21.93 4.46
C TRP A 251 19.34 20.97 3.35
N LEU A 252 18.66 19.83 3.18
CA LEU A 252 19.01 18.85 2.16
C LEU A 252 18.75 19.43 0.78
N ARG A 253 17.63 20.14 0.60
CA ARG A 253 17.34 20.88 -0.64
C ARG A 253 18.38 21.95 -0.94
N LYS A 254 18.84 22.68 0.09
CA LYS A 254 19.82 23.77 -0.06
C LYS A 254 21.24 23.25 -0.35
N GLN A 255 21.66 22.20 0.33
CA GLN A 255 23.02 21.65 0.25
C GLN A 255 23.18 20.64 -0.89
N TYR A 256 22.11 19.91 -1.24
CA TYR A 256 22.08 18.89 -2.29
C TYR A 256 20.94 19.19 -3.29
N PRO A 257 21.01 20.31 -4.03
CA PRO A 257 19.95 20.70 -4.96
C PRO A 257 19.73 19.67 -6.08
N HIS A 258 20.75 18.89 -6.45
CA HIS A 258 20.64 17.79 -7.40
C HIS A 258 19.80 16.62 -6.86
N ILE A 259 19.83 16.34 -5.55
CA ILE A 259 18.93 15.34 -4.93
C ILE A 259 17.49 15.83 -5.03
N ALA A 260 17.23 17.10 -4.69
CA ALA A 260 15.90 17.68 -4.81
C ALA A 260 15.40 17.67 -6.27
N ALA A 261 16.28 17.94 -7.24
CA ALA A 261 15.97 17.86 -8.66
C ALA A 261 15.66 16.43 -9.12
N ALA A 262 16.42 15.43 -8.63
CA ALA A 262 16.17 14.01 -8.93
C ALA A 262 14.84 13.53 -8.35
N VAL A 263 14.56 13.85 -7.09
CA VAL A 263 13.27 13.53 -6.44
C VAL A 263 12.11 14.13 -7.24
N ASN A 264 12.23 15.39 -7.66
CA ASN A 264 11.22 16.04 -8.49
C ASN A 264 11.10 15.42 -9.90
N SER A 265 12.21 15.08 -10.55
CA SER A 265 12.19 14.49 -11.91
C SER A 265 11.62 13.08 -11.91
N ASN A 266 11.72 12.36 -10.79
CA ASN A 266 11.20 11.02 -10.60
C ASN A 266 9.68 11.00 -10.29
N ALA A 267 9.08 12.14 -9.97
CA ALA A 267 7.65 12.25 -9.64
C ALA A 267 6.74 11.64 -10.72
N ASP A 268 7.05 11.92 -11.99
CA ASP A 268 6.30 11.46 -13.16
C ASP A 268 6.90 10.18 -13.79
N ARG A 269 7.88 9.56 -13.12
CA ARG A 269 8.47 8.28 -13.55
C ARG A 269 7.81 7.12 -12.80
N LEU A 270 7.94 5.93 -13.36
CA LEU A 270 7.46 4.72 -12.72
C LEU A 270 8.27 4.44 -11.46
N VAL A 271 7.71 4.75 -10.29
CA VAL A 271 8.30 4.51 -8.96
C VAL A 271 7.57 3.35 -8.29
N THR A 272 8.32 2.50 -7.60
CA THR A 272 7.77 1.34 -6.87
C THR A 272 8.26 1.30 -5.43
N PRO A 273 7.60 0.52 -4.55
CA PRO A 273 8.08 0.21 -3.21
C PRO A 273 9.58 -0.14 -3.11
N TYR A 274 10.14 -0.81 -4.11
CA TYR A 274 11.56 -1.15 -4.14
C TYR A 274 12.47 0.08 -4.20
N ASP A 275 12.06 1.13 -4.89
CA ASP A 275 12.83 2.38 -5.00
C ASP A 275 12.84 3.14 -3.68
N ILE A 276 11.72 3.09 -2.94
CA ILE A 276 11.65 3.60 -1.58
C ILE A 276 12.68 2.87 -0.71
N HIS A 277 12.71 1.54 -0.75
CA HIS A 277 13.70 0.76 0.01
C HIS A 277 15.14 1.12 -0.36
N ALA A 278 15.46 1.23 -1.65
CA ALA A 278 16.79 1.65 -2.11
C ALA A 278 17.16 3.06 -1.59
N THR A 279 16.19 3.97 -1.51
CA THR A 279 16.37 5.30 -0.92
C THR A 279 16.61 5.23 0.59
N LEU A 280 15.90 4.35 1.31
CA LEU A 280 16.12 4.13 2.73
C LEU A 280 17.52 3.59 3.04
N LEU A 281 18.06 2.72 2.18
CA LEU A 281 19.45 2.24 2.30
C LEU A 281 20.47 3.38 2.12
N ASP A 282 20.24 4.29 1.17
CA ASP A 282 21.10 5.48 1.02
C ASP A 282 21.08 6.37 2.28
N ILE A 283 19.90 6.56 2.87
CA ILE A 283 19.74 7.32 4.13
C ILE A 283 20.48 6.61 5.27
N LEU A 284 20.21 5.32 5.45
CA LEU A 284 20.81 4.49 6.50
C LEU A 284 22.35 4.57 6.48
N HIS A 285 22.95 4.45 5.30
CA HIS A 285 24.39 4.45 5.12
C HIS A 285 24.99 5.85 4.88
N SER A 286 24.17 6.91 4.94
CA SER A 286 24.58 8.29 4.65
C SER A 286 25.25 8.44 3.26
N ARG A 287 24.80 7.66 2.27
CA ARG A 287 25.32 7.63 0.89
C ARG A 287 24.58 8.61 0.00
N LEU A 288 24.61 9.89 0.39
CA LEU A 288 24.01 10.95 -0.41
C LEU A 288 24.90 11.21 -1.64
N PRO A 289 24.37 11.15 -2.88
CA PRO A 289 25.16 11.47 -4.06
C PRO A 289 25.65 12.92 -3.96
N THR A 290 26.89 13.18 -4.38
CA THR A 290 27.50 14.53 -4.31
C THR A 290 27.29 15.33 -5.59
N VAL A 291 26.92 14.66 -6.67
CA VAL A 291 26.64 15.25 -7.99
C VAL A 291 25.37 14.64 -8.58
N THR A 292 24.91 15.19 -9.70
CA THR A 292 23.79 14.60 -10.44
C THR A 292 24.22 13.24 -10.98
N GLU A 293 23.50 12.19 -10.58
CA GLU A 293 23.74 10.81 -11.03
C GLU A 293 22.49 10.26 -11.73
N SER A 294 22.70 9.53 -12.82
CA SER A 294 21.66 8.71 -13.46
C SER A 294 21.88 7.24 -13.12
N THR A 295 20.78 6.50 -13.00
CA THR A 295 20.79 5.05 -12.79
C THR A 295 20.80 4.26 -14.10
N ASP A 296 20.83 4.94 -15.26
CA ASP A 296 20.90 4.30 -16.57
C ASP A 296 22.12 3.37 -16.66
N GLY A 297 21.88 2.05 -16.60
CA GLY A 297 22.87 1.01 -16.87
C GLY A 297 23.74 0.53 -15.70
N LYS A 298 23.55 1.01 -14.46
CA LYS A 298 24.31 0.51 -13.29
C LYS A 298 23.41 -0.19 -12.29
N LYS A 299 23.59 -1.51 -12.12
CA LYS A 299 23.15 -2.22 -10.91
C LYS A 299 23.97 -1.65 -9.75
N HIS A 300 23.32 -1.25 -8.66
CA HIS A 300 24.03 -0.85 -7.45
C HIS A 300 24.89 -2.02 -6.95
N GLU A 301 26.21 -1.79 -6.79
CA GLU A 301 27.09 -2.73 -6.10
C GLU A 301 26.67 -2.84 -4.63
N GLY A 302 26.17 -4.01 -4.23
CA GLY A 302 25.82 -4.32 -2.84
C GLY A 302 24.33 -4.42 -2.52
N GLY A 303 23.41 -4.29 -3.49
CA GLY A 303 21.99 -4.54 -3.29
C GLY A 303 21.47 -5.63 -4.22
N SER A 304 20.92 -6.70 -3.67
CA SER A 304 20.12 -7.70 -4.42
C SER A 304 18.79 -7.12 -4.96
N GLY A 305 18.48 -5.86 -4.65
CA GLY A 305 17.17 -5.25 -4.82
C GLY A 305 16.82 -4.85 -6.25
N LYS A 306 15.53 -5.01 -6.59
CA LYS A 306 14.90 -4.57 -7.85
C LYS A 306 14.73 -3.03 -7.95
N GLY A 307 15.11 -2.29 -6.91
CA GLY A 307 14.84 -0.86 -6.75
C GLY A 307 16.04 0.03 -7.00
N LEU A 308 15.75 1.30 -7.30
CA LEU A 308 16.72 2.36 -7.57
C LEU A 308 16.41 3.55 -6.66
N SER A 309 17.43 4.12 -6.02
CA SER A 309 17.24 5.22 -5.07
C SER A 309 16.68 6.48 -5.76
N LEU A 310 15.67 7.10 -5.12
CA LEU A 310 15.02 8.33 -5.58
C LEU A 310 15.91 9.56 -5.49
N PHE A 311 17.08 9.46 -4.85
CA PHE A 311 18.09 10.52 -4.84
C PHE A 311 18.88 10.63 -6.15
N ARG A 312 18.62 9.72 -7.11
CA ARG A 312 19.21 9.70 -8.44
C ARG A 312 18.13 9.73 -9.50
N ASN A 313 18.46 10.17 -10.72
CA ASN A 313 17.51 10.12 -11.82
C ASN A 313 17.22 8.66 -12.18
N LEU A 314 15.96 8.23 -12.03
CA LEU A 314 15.47 6.97 -12.55
C LEU A 314 15.47 6.94 -14.10
N PRO A 315 15.49 5.77 -14.74
CA PRO A 315 15.44 5.69 -16.20
C PRO A 315 14.13 6.27 -16.74
N ILE A 316 14.22 7.06 -17.83
CA ILE A 316 13.04 7.67 -18.48
C ILE A 316 12.11 6.58 -19.03
N ARG A 317 12.69 5.51 -19.59
CA ARG A 317 11.96 4.40 -20.21
C ARG A 317 12.01 3.16 -19.32
N ARG A 318 11.33 3.22 -18.18
CA ARG A 318 11.22 2.08 -17.26
C ARG A 318 9.98 1.25 -17.61
N THR A 319 10.16 -0.05 -17.82
CA THR A 319 9.07 -1.02 -18.02
C THR A 319 8.64 -1.62 -16.69
N CYS A 320 7.41 -2.15 -16.60
CA CYS A 320 6.94 -2.88 -15.41
C CYS A 320 7.91 -3.99 -14.98
N ALA A 321 8.41 -4.79 -15.94
CA ALA A 321 9.40 -5.83 -15.66
C ALA A 321 10.69 -5.27 -15.03
N SER A 322 11.26 -4.19 -15.61
CA SER A 322 12.45 -3.54 -15.05
C SER A 322 12.23 -2.83 -13.71
N ALA A 323 10.97 -2.51 -13.39
CA ALA A 323 10.57 -1.93 -12.11
C ALA A 323 10.18 -2.96 -11.04
N GLY A 324 10.21 -4.25 -11.41
CA GLY A 324 9.80 -5.34 -10.53
C GLY A 324 8.29 -5.47 -10.33
N ILE A 325 7.48 -4.81 -11.17
CA ILE A 325 6.01 -4.88 -11.13
C ILE A 325 5.55 -6.18 -11.81
N PRO A 326 4.77 -7.03 -11.13
CA PRO A 326 4.16 -8.22 -11.74
C PRO A 326 3.30 -7.88 -12.97
N GLU A 327 3.26 -8.78 -13.96
CA GLU A 327 2.50 -8.56 -15.22
C GLU A 327 1.01 -8.35 -14.94
N ASP A 328 0.46 -9.07 -13.97
CA ASP A 328 -0.95 -9.00 -13.54
C ASP A 328 -1.32 -7.73 -12.77
N THR A 329 -0.32 -7.00 -12.26
CA THR A 329 -0.51 -5.72 -11.58
C THR A 329 -0.22 -4.53 -12.48
N CYS A 330 0.56 -4.70 -13.56
CA CYS A 330 1.02 -3.60 -14.42
C CYS A 330 -0.13 -2.84 -15.11
N THR A 331 -0.17 -1.51 -14.95
CA THR A 331 -1.20 -0.65 -15.58
C THR A 331 -0.70 0.27 -16.70
N LEU A 332 0.60 0.24 -17.03
CA LEU A 332 1.19 1.19 -18.02
C LEU A 332 0.53 1.17 -19.40
N CYS A 333 -0.01 0.02 -19.80
CA CYS A 333 -0.67 -0.16 -21.10
C CYS A 333 -2.19 -0.08 -21.02
N THR A 334 -2.76 0.20 -19.84
CA THR A 334 -4.20 0.24 -19.62
C THR A 334 -4.74 1.61 -20.03
N PRO A 335 -5.71 1.70 -20.97
CA PRO A 335 -6.27 2.97 -21.39
C PRO A 335 -7.14 3.59 -20.29
N LEU A 336 -7.10 4.92 -20.18
CA LEU A 336 -7.99 5.69 -19.28
C LEU A 336 -9.46 5.53 -19.67
N GLU A 337 -9.73 5.50 -20.98
CA GLU A 337 -11.06 5.33 -21.56
C GLU A 337 -11.08 4.08 -22.44
N PRO A 338 -11.32 2.89 -21.85
CA PRO A 338 -11.37 1.67 -22.64
C PRO A 338 -12.63 1.58 -23.50
N THR A 339 -12.54 0.80 -24.57
CA THR A 339 -13.73 0.41 -25.35
C THR A 339 -14.45 -0.73 -24.65
N PHE A 340 -15.76 -0.59 -24.43
CA PHE A 340 -16.59 -1.61 -23.81
C PHE A 340 -17.24 -2.54 -24.85
N LEU A 341 -17.35 -3.82 -24.51
CA LEU A 341 -18.18 -4.75 -25.28
C LEU A 341 -19.66 -4.65 -24.85
N ASP A 342 -20.57 -4.95 -25.78
CA ASP A 342 -21.95 -5.24 -25.43
C ASP A 342 -22.00 -6.51 -24.58
N VAL A 343 -22.45 -6.36 -23.33
CA VAL A 343 -22.53 -7.45 -22.34
C VAL A 343 -23.51 -8.54 -22.73
N ASN A 344 -24.42 -8.29 -23.68
CA ASN A 344 -25.38 -9.28 -24.20
C ASN A 344 -24.82 -10.04 -25.42
N SER A 345 -23.65 -9.66 -25.93
CA SER A 345 -23.05 -10.34 -27.08
C SER A 345 -22.57 -11.74 -26.72
N GLN A 346 -22.63 -12.67 -27.68
CA GLN A 346 -22.08 -14.02 -27.50
C GLN A 346 -20.61 -14.00 -27.06
N LYS A 347 -19.83 -13.05 -27.59
CA LYS A 347 -18.42 -12.84 -27.23
C LYS A 347 -18.27 -12.48 -25.74
N ALA A 348 -19.09 -11.56 -25.23
CA ALA A 348 -19.06 -11.18 -23.82
C ALA A 348 -19.38 -12.36 -22.90
N HIS A 349 -20.38 -13.18 -23.26
CA HIS A 349 -20.72 -14.37 -22.49
C HIS A 349 -19.59 -15.41 -22.47
N LEU A 350 -18.92 -15.67 -23.60
CA LEU A 350 -17.78 -16.61 -23.65
C LEU A 350 -16.61 -16.14 -22.78
N ILE A 351 -16.27 -14.85 -22.82
CA ILE A 351 -15.22 -14.25 -22.00
C ILE A 351 -15.57 -14.36 -20.51
N ALA A 352 -16.80 -14.01 -20.13
CA ALA A 352 -17.26 -14.11 -18.75
C ALA A 352 -17.27 -15.55 -18.24
N SER A 353 -17.69 -16.51 -19.07
CA SER A 353 -17.67 -17.94 -18.75
C SER A 353 -16.25 -18.47 -18.50
N ALA A 354 -15.24 -17.99 -19.21
CA ALA A 354 -13.85 -18.36 -18.95
C ALA A 354 -13.39 -17.92 -17.55
N VAL A 355 -13.79 -16.73 -17.09
CA VAL A 355 -13.52 -16.26 -15.72
C VAL A 355 -14.26 -17.12 -14.69
N LEU A 356 -15.55 -17.41 -14.92
CA LEU A 356 -16.33 -18.26 -14.02
C LEU A 356 -15.75 -19.66 -13.91
N ALA A 357 -15.36 -20.27 -15.04
CA ALA A 357 -14.72 -21.57 -15.08
C ALA A 357 -13.46 -21.58 -14.21
N ARG A 358 -12.58 -20.57 -14.38
CA ARG A 358 -11.37 -20.44 -13.56
C ARG A 358 -11.67 -20.34 -12.06
N ILE A 359 -12.71 -19.58 -11.67
CA ILE A 359 -13.12 -19.49 -10.26
C ILE A 359 -13.60 -20.85 -9.74
N ASN A 360 -14.46 -21.52 -10.50
CA ASN A 360 -15.03 -22.81 -10.11
C ASN A 360 -13.98 -23.93 -10.10
N ASP A 361 -12.94 -23.87 -10.95
CA ASP A 361 -11.81 -24.79 -10.92
C ASP A 361 -11.00 -24.65 -9.63
N ILE A 362 -10.78 -23.41 -9.16
CA ILE A 362 -10.14 -23.13 -7.87
C ILE A 362 -11.00 -23.68 -6.73
N ILE A 363 -12.30 -23.39 -6.77
CA ILE A 363 -13.28 -23.87 -5.77
C ILE A 363 -13.35 -25.40 -5.73
N ASN A 364 -13.21 -26.09 -6.86
CA ASN A 364 -13.28 -27.55 -6.94
C ASN A 364 -12.16 -28.26 -6.16
N ALA A 365 -11.10 -27.53 -5.75
CA ALA A 365 -10.07 -28.06 -4.86
C ALA A 365 -10.57 -28.29 -3.42
N THR A 366 -11.76 -27.78 -3.06
CA THR A 366 -12.38 -27.90 -1.74
C THR A 366 -13.82 -28.38 -1.85
N SER A 367 -14.23 -29.23 -0.91
CA SER A 367 -15.58 -29.79 -0.83
C SER A 367 -16.58 -28.83 -0.17
N GLU A 368 -16.08 -27.83 0.55
CA GLU A 368 -16.82 -26.97 1.49
C GLU A 368 -17.53 -25.81 0.81
N CYS A 369 -17.11 -25.43 -0.40
CA CYS A 369 -17.59 -24.25 -1.11
C CYS A 369 -18.64 -24.62 -2.18
N ASN A 370 -19.67 -23.79 -2.34
CA ASN A 370 -20.62 -23.90 -3.44
C ASN A 370 -19.97 -23.47 -4.76
N PHE A 371 -20.34 -24.15 -5.85
CA PHE A 371 -20.08 -23.64 -7.19
C PHE A 371 -20.82 -22.32 -7.39
N LEU A 372 -20.17 -21.41 -8.11
CA LEU A 372 -20.71 -20.09 -8.41
C LEU A 372 -21.33 -20.05 -9.80
N HIS A 373 -22.28 -19.15 -9.97
CA HIS A 373 -22.92 -18.82 -11.24
C HIS A 373 -22.85 -17.32 -11.48
N ILE A 374 -22.68 -16.88 -12.73
CA ILE A 374 -22.75 -15.46 -13.06
C ILE A 374 -24.21 -15.01 -12.92
N SER A 375 -24.44 -14.02 -12.05
CA SER A 375 -25.71 -13.31 -11.94
C SER A 375 -25.76 -12.08 -12.85
N LYS A 376 -24.61 -11.45 -13.09
CA LYS A 376 -24.49 -10.24 -13.92
C LYS A 376 -23.07 -10.09 -14.46
N ILE A 377 -22.93 -9.77 -15.74
CA ILE A 377 -21.70 -9.20 -16.29
C ILE A 377 -21.77 -7.68 -16.00
N ILE A 378 -20.83 -7.15 -15.22
CA ILE A 378 -20.81 -5.73 -14.88
C ILE A 378 -20.28 -4.94 -16.06
N TYR A 379 -19.09 -5.30 -16.56
CA TYR A 379 -18.58 -4.83 -17.83
C TYR A 379 -17.50 -5.78 -18.37
N ILE A 380 -17.25 -5.68 -19.68
CA ILE A 380 -16.04 -6.19 -20.32
C ILE A 380 -15.44 -5.05 -21.14
N ALA A 381 -14.16 -4.76 -20.92
CA ALA A 381 -13.46 -3.63 -21.49
C ALA A 381 -12.16 -4.07 -22.17
N ILE A 382 -11.88 -3.58 -23.37
CA ILE A 382 -10.62 -3.84 -24.08
C ILE A 382 -9.53 -2.97 -23.43
N ILE A 383 -8.52 -3.59 -22.83
CA ILE A 383 -7.44 -2.89 -22.11
C ILE A 383 -6.09 -2.94 -22.83
N SER A 384 -5.91 -3.85 -23.77
CA SER A 384 -4.74 -3.87 -24.65
C SER A 384 -5.07 -4.67 -25.89
N GLY A 385 -4.58 -4.27 -27.06
CA GLY A 385 -4.71 -5.10 -28.25
C GLY A 385 -4.22 -4.44 -29.52
N ASN A 386 -3.30 -5.13 -30.19
CA ASN A 386 -3.11 -5.07 -31.63
C ASN A 386 -3.40 -6.47 -32.17
N ARG A 387 -4.04 -6.59 -33.35
CA ARG A 387 -4.21 -7.90 -34.00
C ARG A 387 -2.86 -8.63 -34.04
N PRO A 388 -2.77 -9.91 -33.67
CA PRO A 388 -3.85 -10.88 -33.47
C PRO A 388 -4.38 -11.05 -32.03
N CYS A 389 -3.91 -10.29 -31.03
CA CYS A 389 -4.16 -10.59 -29.62
C CYS A 389 -4.87 -9.42 -28.91
N PHE A 390 -5.97 -9.72 -28.22
CA PHE A 390 -6.71 -8.74 -27.40
C PHE A 390 -6.72 -9.17 -25.94
N THR A 391 -6.55 -8.22 -25.04
CA THR A 391 -6.70 -8.40 -23.59
C THR A 391 -7.89 -7.62 -23.09
N TYR A 392 -8.75 -8.28 -22.33
CA TYR A 392 -9.97 -7.75 -21.76
C TYR A 392 -9.87 -7.66 -20.23
N SER A 393 -10.29 -6.53 -19.66
CA SER A 393 -10.66 -6.44 -18.26
C SER A 393 -12.11 -6.88 -18.12
N VAL A 394 -12.35 -7.84 -17.24
CA VAL A 394 -13.66 -8.49 -17.06
C VAL A 394 -14.09 -8.33 -15.61
N ILE A 395 -15.28 -7.77 -15.41
CA ILE A 395 -15.92 -7.74 -14.09
C ILE A 395 -17.25 -8.48 -14.12
N ILE A 396 -17.37 -9.52 -13.30
CA ILE A 396 -18.58 -10.32 -13.14
C ILE A 396 -19.07 -10.29 -11.69
N LYS A 397 -20.38 -10.41 -11.52
CA LYS A 397 -21.03 -10.62 -10.24
C LYS A 397 -21.60 -12.04 -10.20
N THR A 398 -21.29 -12.80 -9.16
CA THR A 398 -21.71 -14.18 -9.01
C THR A 398 -22.74 -14.39 -7.88
N VAL A 399 -23.39 -15.54 -7.91
CA VAL A 399 -24.23 -16.09 -6.84
C VAL A 399 -23.89 -17.58 -6.63
N PRO A 400 -24.02 -18.12 -5.41
CA PRO A 400 -24.37 -17.43 -4.17
C PRO A 400 -23.28 -16.47 -3.67
N GLY A 401 -23.59 -15.69 -2.63
CA GLY A 401 -22.65 -14.77 -1.98
C GLY A 401 -22.43 -13.40 -2.62
N ARG A 402 -23.06 -13.13 -3.78
CA ARG A 402 -23.07 -11.81 -4.44
C ARG A 402 -21.66 -11.25 -4.71
N GLY A 403 -20.68 -12.13 -4.92
CA GLY A 403 -19.29 -11.75 -5.09
C GLY A 403 -19.06 -11.00 -6.39
N ILE A 404 -18.25 -9.94 -6.35
CA ILE A 404 -17.81 -9.21 -7.55
C ILE A 404 -16.35 -9.56 -7.81
N PHE A 405 -16.05 -10.06 -9.01
CA PHE A 405 -14.73 -10.54 -9.38
C PHE A 405 -14.18 -9.80 -10.59
N GLU A 406 -12.88 -9.52 -10.56
CA GLU A 406 -12.08 -8.94 -11.65
C GLU A 406 -11.06 -9.96 -12.15
N ALA A 407 -10.88 -10.02 -13.47
CA ALA A 407 -9.79 -10.76 -14.09
C ALA A 407 -9.39 -10.11 -15.43
N SER A 408 -8.17 -10.36 -15.88
CA SER A 408 -7.76 -10.08 -17.25
C SER A 408 -7.82 -11.35 -18.09
N VAL A 409 -8.43 -11.26 -19.27
CA VAL A 409 -8.62 -12.37 -20.20
C VAL A 409 -7.95 -12.06 -21.51
N ARG A 410 -7.11 -12.96 -22.00
CA ARG A 410 -6.46 -12.86 -23.32
C ARG A 410 -7.26 -13.66 -24.34
N GLU A 411 -7.54 -13.05 -25.48
CA GLU A 411 -8.09 -13.72 -26.66
C GLU A 411 -6.95 -14.05 -27.61
N THR A 412 -6.86 -15.33 -27.95
CA THR A 412 -5.95 -15.84 -28.98
C THR A 412 -6.75 -16.12 -30.25
N THR A 413 -6.43 -15.44 -31.35
CA THR A 413 -6.94 -15.88 -32.66
C THR A 413 -6.12 -17.08 -33.10
N ALA A 414 -6.68 -18.28 -33.01
CA ALA A 414 -6.03 -19.48 -33.51
C ALA A 414 -5.73 -19.34 -35.00
N THR A 415 -4.46 -19.09 -35.37
CA THR A 415 -3.98 -19.40 -36.72
C THR A 415 -3.75 -20.91 -36.77
N ALA A 416 -4.73 -21.61 -37.32
CA ALA A 416 -4.64 -22.97 -37.87
C ALA A 416 -3.80 -24.02 -37.11
N SER A 417 -4.53 -25.02 -36.58
CA SER A 417 -4.22 -26.45 -36.67
C SER A 417 -3.32 -27.17 -35.65
N VAL A 418 -2.74 -26.54 -34.61
CA VAL A 418 -2.10 -27.31 -33.50
C VAL A 418 -2.02 -26.52 -32.17
N SER A 419 -3.14 -26.15 -31.55
CA SER A 419 -3.09 -25.66 -30.15
C SER A 419 -4.30 -26.12 -29.35
N THR A 420 -4.05 -26.78 -28.22
CA THR A 420 -5.03 -27.17 -27.20
C THR A 420 -5.51 -25.99 -26.33
N GLU A 421 -5.10 -24.77 -26.65
CA GLU A 421 -5.42 -23.58 -25.86
C GLU A 421 -6.85 -23.08 -26.14
N SER A 422 -7.58 -22.75 -25.08
CA SER A 422 -8.90 -22.13 -25.18
C SER A 422 -8.79 -20.74 -25.85
N GLN A 423 -9.78 -20.40 -26.69
CA GLN A 423 -9.84 -19.08 -27.37
C GLN A 423 -9.73 -17.90 -26.40
N TYR A 424 -10.23 -18.07 -25.18
CA TYR A 424 -10.15 -17.10 -24.09
C TYR A 424 -9.42 -17.73 -22.92
N SER A 425 -8.35 -17.10 -22.45
CA SER A 425 -7.55 -17.57 -21.33
C SER A 425 -7.44 -16.49 -20.25
N VAL A 426 -7.69 -16.87 -19.00
CA VAL A 426 -7.51 -15.96 -17.85
C VAL A 426 -6.01 -15.85 -17.56
N ILE A 427 -5.44 -14.66 -17.71
CA ILE A 427 -3.97 -14.44 -17.63
C ILE A 427 -3.51 -13.81 -16.31
N THR A 428 -4.44 -13.49 -15.41
CA THR A 428 -4.14 -12.93 -14.08
C THR A 428 -4.84 -13.75 -13.00
N PRO A 429 -4.38 -13.70 -11.73
CA PRO A 429 -5.20 -14.12 -10.60
C PRO A 429 -6.57 -13.43 -10.64
N VAL A 430 -7.60 -14.15 -10.23
CA VAL A 430 -8.94 -13.58 -10.11
C VAL A 430 -9.02 -12.83 -8.78
N ILE A 431 -9.41 -11.56 -8.85
CA ILE A 431 -9.44 -10.62 -7.72
C ILE A 431 -10.88 -10.43 -7.25
N ARG A 432 -11.11 -10.39 -5.94
CA ARG A 432 -12.45 -10.18 -5.34
C ARG A 432 -12.59 -8.70 -4.94
N LEU A 433 -13.52 -8.00 -5.59
CA LEU A 433 -13.76 -6.55 -5.42
C LEU A 433 -14.85 -6.19 -4.41
N SER A 434 -15.62 -7.18 -3.95
CA SER A 434 -16.63 -6.99 -2.92
C SER A 434 -16.19 -7.62 -1.61
N LEU A 435 -16.60 -7.02 -0.49
CA LEU A 435 -16.41 -7.62 0.83
C LEU A 435 -16.94 -9.06 0.87
N TYR A 436 -16.30 -9.85 1.72
CA TYR A 436 -16.68 -11.23 1.94
C TYR A 436 -17.97 -11.24 2.78
N ASP A 437 -18.89 -12.14 2.45
CA ASP A 437 -20.09 -12.31 3.25
C ASP A 437 -19.79 -13.15 4.51
N SER A 438 -20.74 -13.24 5.43
CA SER A 438 -20.59 -14.03 6.66
C SER A 438 -20.41 -15.53 6.43
N ASN A 439 -20.65 -16.00 5.19
CA ASN A 439 -20.60 -17.40 4.79
C ASN A 439 -19.39 -17.67 3.87
N CYS A 440 -18.34 -16.85 3.90
CA CYS A 440 -17.16 -17.00 3.05
C CYS A 440 -16.15 -18.06 3.50
N CYS A 441 -16.12 -18.33 4.81
CA CYS A 441 -14.87 -18.65 5.46
C CYS A 441 -14.93 -20.00 6.20
N CYS A 442 -15.13 -21.07 5.43
CA CYS A 442 -15.23 -22.46 5.91
C CYS A 442 -14.03 -23.33 5.53
N THR A 443 -13.04 -22.77 4.85
CA THR A 443 -11.80 -23.46 4.47
C THR A 443 -10.70 -23.12 5.46
N ASP A 444 -9.85 -24.09 5.78
CA ASP A 444 -8.66 -23.84 6.62
C ASP A 444 -7.64 -22.95 5.88
N ASP A 445 -7.60 -23.03 4.55
CA ASP A 445 -6.84 -22.11 3.71
C ASP A 445 -7.57 -20.77 3.54
N ASN A 446 -7.07 -19.72 4.21
CA ASN A 446 -7.60 -18.37 4.11
C ASN A 446 -7.52 -17.75 2.70
N SER A 447 -6.64 -18.27 1.83
CA SER A 447 -6.54 -17.82 0.44
C SER A 447 -7.82 -18.10 -0.36
N MET A 448 -8.62 -19.08 0.08
CA MET A 448 -9.87 -19.49 -0.53
C MET A 448 -11.07 -18.62 -0.14
N ASN A 449 -10.98 -17.88 0.97
CA ASN A 449 -12.08 -17.05 1.49
C ASN A 449 -12.60 -16.03 0.47
N LYS A 450 -11.77 -15.58 -0.48
CA LYS A 450 -12.19 -14.64 -1.54
C LYS A 450 -13.09 -15.27 -2.60
N TYR A 451 -12.98 -16.58 -2.81
CA TYR A 451 -13.75 -17.33 -3.80
C TYR A 451 -14.94 -18.06 -3.19
N CYS A 452 -14.78 -18.53 -1.95
CA CYS A 452 -15.72 -19.46 -1.35
C CYS A 452 -17.02 -18.80 -0.90
N HIS A 453 -18.12 -19.53 -1.09
CA HIS A 453 -19.37 -19.35 -0.35
C HIS A 453 -19.79 -20.71 0.19
N CYS A 454 -19.77 -20.85 1.50
CA CYS A 454 -19.85 -22.12 2.19
C CYS A 454 -21.16 -22.85 1.93
N LYS A 455 -21.06 -24.16 1.69
CA LYS A 455 -22.20 -25.08 1.76
C LYS A 455 -22.72 -25.04 3.18
N MET A 456 -24.04 -25.03 3.34
CA MET A 456 -24.66 -25.15 4.66
C MET A 456 -24.42 -26.57 5.20
N THR A 457 -23.23 -26.81 5.75
CA THR A 457 -22.91 -28.03 6.48
C THR A 457 -22.41 -27.63 7.85
N THR A 458 -23.15 -28.08 8.87
CA THR A 458 -22.94 -27.94 10.30
C THR A 458 -21.47 -28.08 10.72
N LYS A 459 -20.72 -26.99 10.69
CA LYS A 459 -19.74 -26.71 11.74
C LYS A 459 -20.27 -25.46 12.43
N PRO A 460 -20.58 -25.50 13.74
CA PRO A 460 -20.78 -24.24 14.43
C PRO A 460 -19.53 -23.41 14.14
N MET A 461 -19.70 -22.15 13.74
CA MET A 461 -18.61 -21.19 13.94
C MET A 461 -18.08 -21.51 15.34
N ARG A 462 -16.76 -21.70 15.49
CA ARG A 462 -16.16 -21.32 16.75
C ARG A 462 -16.47 -19.84 16.87
N ARG A 463 -17.63 -19.52 17.46
CA ARG A 463 -17.82 -18.29 18.19
C ARG A 463 -16.61 -18.31 19.13
N LYS A 464 -15.59 -17.49 18.86
CA LYS A 464 -15.00 -16.78 19.99
C LYS A 464 -16.20 -16.11 20.63
N ASP A 465 -16.52 -16.55 21.84
CA ASP A 465 -17.76 -16.26 22.54
C ASP A 465 -18.18 -14.80 22.31
N ILE A 466 -19.22 -14.62 21.49
CA ILE A 466 -20.01 -13.40 21.48
C ILE A 466 -20.95 -13.59 22.67
N PRO A 467 -20.81 -12.85 23.77
CA PRO A 467 -21.84 -12.85 24.80
C PRO A 467 -23.10 -12.29 24.13
N ASN A 468 -24.16 -13.09 24.09
CA ASN A 468 -25.47 -12.61 23.70
C ASN A 468 -25.83 -11.45 24.64
N GLY A 469 -25.98 -10.24 24.09
CA GLY A 469 -26.51 -9.06 24.78
C GLY A 469 -27.62 -8.46 23.93
N HIS A 470 -28.78 -8.26 24.56
CA HIS A 470 -30.02 -7.74 23.98
C HIS A 470 -29.90 -6.38 23.31
#